data_AF-A0A7S2K7B3-F1
#
_entry.id   AF-A0A7S2K7B3-F1
#
_cell.length_a   1.000
_cell.length_b   1.000
_cell.length_c   1.000
_cell.angle_alpha   90.00
_cell.angle_beta   90.00
_cell.angle_gamma   90.00
#
_symmetry.space_group_name_H-M   'P 1'
#
loop_
_entity.id
_entity.type
_entity.pdbx_description
1 polymer ?
#
loop_
_entity_poly.entity_id
_entity_poly.type
_entity_poly.pdbx_seq_one_letter_code
_entity_poly.pdbx_strand_id
1 'polypeptide(L)'
;VIKQRTVPMHKPHALRITNVAWAPDGELILATLDTLTSGKLLFLHPRNRKLLKHESLQDDSFPARHNFQAKGIRADLVRISDDSRFAAIACTRRRGDEYERLPTQRDMHSIQVWSLKTKKRVQEIL
;
A
#
# COMPACT_ATOMS: atom_id res chain seq x y z
N VAL A 1 5.47 7.98 -45.93
CA VAL A 1 6.17 7.53 -44.71
C VAL A 1 5.78 8.46 -43.56
N ILE A 2 4.81 8.07 -42.73
CA ILE A 2 4.36 8.90 -41.61
C ILE A 2 5.25 8.55 -40.40
N LYS A 3 6.06 9.51 -39.95
CA LYS A 3 6.82 9.38 -38.69
C LYS A 3 5.82 9.42 -37.54
N GLN A 4 5.55 8.27 -36.92
CA GLN A 4 4.85 8.23 -35.64
C GLN A 4 5.67 9.01 -34.62
N ARG A 5 5.09 10.09 -34.10
CA ARG A 5 5.62 10.77 -32.91
C ARG A 5 5.45 9.82 -31.73
N THR A 6 6.57 9.38 -31.16
CA THR A 6 6.59 8.71 -29.86
C THR A 6 6.06 9.69 -28.83
N VAL A 7 4.80 9.53 -28.42
CA VAL A 7 4.26 10.25 -27.26
C VAL A 7 5.01 9.70 -26.05
N PRO A 8 5.68 10.53 -25.22
CA PRO A 8 6.27 10.05 -23.99
C PRO A 8 5.16 9.42 -23.15
N MET A 9 5.29 8.12 -22.86
CA MET A 9 4.36 7.41 -21.99
C MET A 9 4.17 8.21 -20.69
N HIS A 10 2.90 8.29 -20.28
CA HIS A 10 2.37 9.00 -19.13
C HIS A 10 3.35 9.24 -17.96
N LYS A 11 3.35 10.49 -17.49
CA LYS A 11 3.90 10.93 -16.21
C LYS A 11 3.59 9.91 -15.10
N PRO A 12 4.50 9.69 -14.11
CA PRO A 12 4.25 8.79 -13.01
C PRO A 12 2.90 9.14 -12.37
N HIS A 13 1.99 8.17 -12.35
CA HIS A 13 0.64 8.34 -11.82
C HIS A 13 0.69 8.95 -10.42
N ALA A 14 -0.20 9.91 -10.17
CA ALA A 14 -0.23 10.69 -8.96
C ALA A 14 -0.29 9.79 -7.71
N LEU A 15 0.66 9.99 -6.80
CA LEU A 15 0.63 9.43 -5.45
C LEU A 15 -0.65 9.90 -4.78
N ARG A 16 -1.64 9.01 -4.60
CA ARG A 16 -2.88 9.35 -3.93
C ARG A 16 -2.84 8.81 -2.51
N ILE A 17 -2.95 9.71 -1.52
CA ILE A 17 -3.25 9.31 -0.15
C ILE A 17 -4.63 8.66 -0.14
N THR A 18 -4.70 7.41 0.29
CA THR A 18 -5.94 6.64 0.33
C THR A 18 -6.56 6.60 1.71
N ASN A 19 -5.75 6.55 2.76
CA ASN A 19 -6.21 6.58 4.13
C ASN A 19 -5.27 7.38 5.03
N VAL A 20 -5.81 7.87 6.13
CA VAL A 20 -5.07 8.55 7.20
C VAL A 20 -5.63 8.08 8.54
N ALA A 21 -4.76 7.75 9.49
CA ALA A 21 -5.14 7.46 10.88
C ALA A 21 -4.20 8.18 11.84
N TRP A 22 -4.79 8.82 12.85
CA TRP A 22 -4.05 9.40 13.97
C TRP A 22 -3.89 8.37 15.07
N ALA A 23 -2.68 8.26 15.63
CA ALA A 23 -2.48 7.49 16.83
C ALA A 23 -3.20 8.18 18.01
N PRO A 24 -3.89 7.43 18.87
CA PRO A 24 -4.58 7.98 20.05
C PRO A 24 -3.68 8.81 20.98
N ASP A 25 -2.40 8.48 21.07
CA ASP A 25 -1.41 9.26 21.84
C ASP A 25 -1.07 10.64 21.22
N GLY A 26 -1.47 10.88 19.97
CA GLY A 26 -1.21 12.12 19.24
C GLY A 26 0.23 12.29 18.76
N GLU A 27 1.08 11.27 18.90
CA GLU A 27 2.51 11.35 18.56
C GLU A 27 2.81 10.84 17.14
N LEU A 28 1.84 10.19 16.49
CA LEU A 28 2.01 9.60 15.17
C LEU A 28 0.77 9.78 14.29
N ILE A 29 0.99 10.02 13.00
CA ILE A 29 0.00 9.84 11.93
C ILE A 29 0.50 8.73 11.02
N LEU A 30 -0.38 7.79 10.69
CA LEU A 30 -0.21 6.89 9.57
C LEU A 30 -0.96 7.40 8.35
N ALA A 31 -0.34 7.32 7.19
CA ALA A 31 -1.00 7.55 5.92
C ALA A 31 -0.66 6.43 4.94
N THR A 32 -1.65 5.96 4.19
CA THR A 32 -1.42 5.00 3.11
C THR A 32 -1.50 5.71 1.76
N LEU A 33 -0.66 5.31 0.83
CA LEU A 33 -0.63 5.83 -0.53
C LEU A 33 -0.72 4.70 -1.51
N ASP A 34 -1.53 4.91 -2.53
CA ASP A 34 -1.54 4.02 -3.68
C ASP A 34 -0.67 4.62 -4.79
N THR A 35 0.13 3.75 -5.39
CA THR A 35 0.76 3.97 -6.69
C THR A 35 0.21 2.94 -7.68
N LEU A 36 0.55 3.08 -8.97
CA LEU A 36 0.19 2.07 -9.97
C LEU A 36 0.70 0.66 -9.67
N THR A 37 1.77 0.55 -8.88
CA THR A 37 2.52 -0.71 -8.73
C THR A 37 2.58 -1.19 -7.29
N SER A 38 2.34 -0.33 -6.31
CA SER A 38 2.36 -0.69 -4.90
C SER A 38 1.68 0.33 -4.00
N GLY A 39 1.18 -0.17 -2.88
CA GLY A 39 0.73 0.62 -1.74
C GLY A 39 1.93 0.93 -0.86
N LYS A 40 1.95 2.12 -0.27
CA LYS A 40 2.96 2.55 0.68
C LYS A 40 2.31 2.96 1.98
N LEU A 41 3.01 2.71 3.09
CA LEU A 41 2.66 3.19 4.42
C LEU A 41 3.66 4.26 4.84
N LEU A 42 3.16 5.41 5.28
CA LEU A 42 3.95 6.50 5.85
C LEU A 42 3.74 6.59 7.35
N PHE A 43 4.82 6.87 8.06
CA PHE A 43 4.86 7.21 9.48
C PHE A 43 5.26 8.68 9.59
N LEU A 44 4.36 9.51 10.08
CA LEU A 44 4.53 10.96 10.14
C LEU A 44 4.45 11.42 11.59
N HIS A 45 5.35 12.31 11.99
CA HIS A 45 5.24 13.01 13.27
C HIS A 45 4.40 14.28 13.07
N PRO A 46 3.24 14.42 13.74
CA PRO A 46 2.29 15.50 13.47
C PRO A 46 2.83 16.88 13.85
N ARG A 47 3.41 17.03 15.04
CA ARG A 47 3.88 18.34 15.55
C ARG A 47 5.05 18.90 14.75
N ASN A 48 6.04 18.06 14.46
CA ASN A 48 7.26 18.49 13.79
C ASN A 48 7.18 18.32 12.26
N ARG A 49 6.03 17.89 11.73
CA ARG A 49 5.75 17.68 10.29
C ARG A 49 6.80 16.83 9.59
N LYS A 50 7.38 15.87 10.31
CA LYS A 50 8.52 15.07 9.84
C LYS A 50 8.06 13.69 9.37
N LEU A 51 8.49 13.28 8.18
CA LEU A 51 8.40 11.89 7.76
C LEU A 51 9.41 11.06 8.56
N LEU A 52 8.90 10.18 9.42
CA LEU A 52 9.72 9.30 10.25
C LEU A 52 10.17 8.08 9.46
N LYS A 53 9.27 7.52 8.65
CA LYS A 53 9.52 6.33 7.84
C LYS A 53 8.50 6.21 6.71
N HIS A 54 8.88 5.58 5.62
CA HIS A 54 7.93 5.03 4.66
C HIS A 54 8.30 3.57 4.36
N GLU A 55 7.31 2.75 4.10
CA GLU A 55 7.48 1.34 3.75
C GLU A 55 6.56 0.97 2.59
N SER A 56 7.02 0.06 1.73
CA SER A 56 6.16 -0.52 0.70
C SER A 56 5.39 -1.68 1.31
N LEU A 57 4.08 -1.73 1.07
CA LEU A 57 3.29 -2.90 1.41
C LEU A 57 3.74 -4.04 0.48
N GLN A 58 4.25 -5.11 1.07
CA GLN A 58 4.73 -6.31 0.38
C GLN A 58 3.87 -7.50 0.81
N ASP A 59 3.90 -8.60 0.08
CA ASP A 59 3.27 -9.86 0.45
C ASP A 59 4.35 -10.94 0.41
N ASP A 60 4.64 -11.55 1.56
CA ASP A 60 5.71 -12.56 1.68
C ASP A 60 5.20 -13.96 1.30
N SER A 61 3.89 -14.11 1.08
CA SER A 61 3.20 -15.40 1.02
C SER A 61 3.34 -16.11 -0.34
N PHE A 62 3.88 -15.45 -1.36
CA PHE A 62 4.08 -16.04 -2.68
C PHE A 62 5.46 -15.73 -3.26
N PRO A 63 6.33 -16.75 -3.45
CA PRO A 63 7.56 -16.55 -4.21
C PRO A 63 7.20 -16.15 -5.65
N ALA A 64 8.03 -15.33 -6.28
CA ALA A 64 7.90 -14.83 -7.66
C ALA A 64 8.04 -15.95 -8.73
N ARG A 65 7.42 -17.11 -8.52
CA ARG A 65 7.55 -18.33 -9.32
C ARG A 65 6.65 -18.38 -10.55
N HIS A 66 5.80 -17.39 -10.75
CA HIS A 66 5.12 -17.22 -12.02
C HIS A 66 5.27 -15.78 -12.49
N ASN A 67 5.50 -15.60 -13.79
CA ASN A 67 5.59 -14.33 -14.53
C ASN A 67 4.34 -13.43 -14.41
N PHE A 68 3.44 -13.68 -13.46
CA PHE A 68 2.37 -12.78 -13.08
C PHE A 68 2.96 -11.62 -12.29
N GLN A 69 3.20 -10.50 -12.98
CA GLN A 69 3.42 -9.22 -12.33
C GLN A 69 2.19 -8.91 -11.46
N ALA A 70 2.32 -9.08 -10.14
CA ALA A 70 1.33 -8.54 -9.22
C ALA A 70 1.28 -7.02 -9.44
N LYS A 71 0.15 -6.51 -9.91
CA LYS A 71 -0.02 -5.09 -10.29
C LYS A 71 -0.26 -4.17 -9.09
N GLY A 72 0.12 -4.60 -7.90
CA GLY A 72 0.18 -3.78 -6.70
C GLY A 72 -0.78 -4.20 -5.59
N ILE A 73 -0.32 -3.94 -4.38
CA ILE A 73 -1.11 -4.04 -3.15
C ILE A 73 -1.74 -2.67 -2.91
N ARG A 74 -3.04 -2.61 -2.68
CA ARG A 74 -3.76 -1.40 -2.32
C ARG A 74 -4.12 -1.44 -0.85
N ALA A 75 -3.94 -0.32 -0.15
CA ALA A 75 -4.44 -0.19 1.21
C ALA A 75 -5.87 0.37 1.19
N ASP A 76 -6.84 -0.42 1.64
CA ASP A 76 -8.25 -0.01 1.67
C ASP A 76 -8.64 0.57 3.03
N LEU A 77 -7.99 0.15 4.11
CA LEU A 77 -8.24 0.65 5.46
C LEU A 77 -6.96 0.64 6.30
N VAL A 78 -6.81 1.65 7.15
CA VAL A 78 -5.81 1.66 8.23
C VAL A 78 -6.47 1.99 9.55
N ARG A 79 -6.14 1.24 10.59
CA ARG A 79 -6.56 1.49 11.98
C ARG A 79 -5.38 1.34 12.91
N ILE A 80 -5.33 2.19 13.92
CA ILE A 80 -4.32 2.15 14.99
C ILE A 80 -5.02 1.61 16.25
N SER A 81 -4.33 0.75 16.99
CA SER A 81 -4.83 0.23 18.26
C SER A 81 -4.95 1.34 19.30
N ASP A 82 -5.87 1.19 20.24
CA ASP A 82 -6.15 2.21 21.26
C ASP A 82 -4.92 2.55 22.13
N ASP A 83 -4.05 1.56 22.33
CA ASP A 83 -2.78 1.70 23.06
C ASP A 83 -1.64 2.31 22.23
N SER A 84 -1.89 2.69 20.97
CA SER A 84 -0.90 3.24 20.04
C SER A 84 0.33 2.35 19.81
N ARG A 85 0.24 1.03 20.08
CA ARG A 85 1.36 0.09 19.88
C ARG A 85 1.35 -0.56 18.51
N PHE A 86 0.18 -0.75 17.92
CA PHE A 86 -0.01 -1.49 16.69
C PHE A 86 -0.88 -0.74 15.68
N ALA A 87 -0.76 -1.13 14.41
CA ALA A 87 -1.69 -0.74 13.37
C ALA A 87 -2.07 -1.96 12.54
N ALA A 88 -3.34 -2.02 12.13
CA ALA A 88 -3.86 -2.99 11.20
C ALA A 88 -4.17 -2.29 9.87
N ILE A 89 -3.74 -2.90 8.78
CA ILE A 89 -3.94 -2.39 7.42
C ILE A 89 -4.63 -3.47 6.61
N ALA A 90 -5.84 -3.18 6.14
CA ALA A 90 -6.51 -4.05 5.19
C ALA A 90 -5.95 -3.76 3.79
N CYS A 91 -5.46 -4.81 3.15
CA CYS A 91 -4.79 -4.77 1.87
C CYS A 91 -5.59 -5.56 0.85
N THR A 92 -5.87 -4.99 -0.32
CA THR A 92 -6.37 -5.74 -1.47
C THR A 92 -5.27 -5.87 -2.51
N ARG A 93 -4.96 -7.10 -2.89
CA ARG A 93 -4.03 -7.42 -3.95
C ARG A 93 -4.81 -7.62 -5.24
N ARG A 94 -4.54 -6.75 -6.22
CA ARG A 94 -5.07 -6.89 -7.57
C ARG A 94 -4.15 -7.79 -8.39
N ARG A 95 -4.70 -8.84 -8.98
CA ARG A 95 -4.00 -9.68 -9.96
C ARG A 95 -4.22 -9.05 -11.35
N GLY A 96 -3.16 -8.82 -12.14
CA GLY A 96 -3.32 -8.29 -13.51
C GLY A 96 -4.19 -9.22 -14.35
N ASP A 97 -5.12 -8.74 -15.20
CA ASP A 97 -5.07 -7.59 -16.10
C ASP A 97 -6.28 -6.64 -16.03
N GLU A 98 -6.02 -5.33 -15.98
CA GLU A 98 -7.07 -4.30 -15.94
C GLU A 98 -7.88 -4.13 -17.25
N TYR A 99 -7.56 -4.88 -18.32
CA TYR A 99 -8.29 -4.80 -19.60
C TYR A 99 -9.13 -6.02 -19.94
N GLU A 100 -8.93 -7.15 -19.27
CA GLU A 100 -9.82 -8.30 -19.38
C GLU A 100 -10.34 -8.62 -17.98
N ARG A 101 -11.50 -8.03 -17.64
CA ARG A 101 -12.31 -8.51 -16.52
C ARG A 101 -12.79 -9.92 -16.86
N LEU A 102 -11.91 -10.91 -16.72
CA LEU A 102 -12.35 -12.29 -16.66
C LEU A 102 -13.16 -12.42 -15.36
N PRO A 103 -14.43 -12.84 -15.42
CA PRO A 103 -15.35 -12.86 -14.27
C PRO A 103 -14.95 -13.82 -13.14
N THR A 104 -13.77 -14.45 -13.22
CA THR A 104 -13.27 -15.47 -12.31
C THR A 104 -12.04 -15.05 -11.51
N GLN A 105 -11.46 -13.87 -11.74
CA GLN A 105 -10.31 -13.41 -10.97
C GLN A 105 -10.75 -12.85 -9.61
N ARG A 106 -10.49 -13.61 -8.53
CA ARG A 106 -10.74 -13.17 -7.16
C ARG A 106 -9.61 -12.25 -6.70
N ASP A 107 -9.97 -11.03 -6.33
CA ASP A 107 -9.09 -10.18 -5.52
C ASP A 107 -8.74 -10.91 -4.23
N MET A 108 -7.49 -10.77 -3.79
CA MET A 108 -7.05 -11.33 -2.52
C MET A 108 -7.03 -10.21 -1.48
N HIS A 109 -7.59 -10.50 -0.30
CA HIS A 109 -7.60 -9.56 0.81
C HIS A 109 -6.65 -10.11 1.89
N SER A 110 -5.85 -9.24 2.48
CA SER A 110 -5.05 -9.57 3.66
C SER A 110 -5.11 -8.45 4.68
N ILE A 111 -4.83 -8.76 5.94
CA ILE A 111 -4.66 -7.79 7.01
C ILE A 111 -3.21 -7.84 7.47
N GLN A 112 -2.50 -6.74 7.31
CA GLN A 112 -1.12 -6.59 7.79
C GLN A 112 -1.12 -5.87 9.13
N VAL A 113 -0.48 -6.48 10.12
CA VAL A 113 -0.30 -5.92 11.46
C VAL A 113 1.11 -5.37 11.59
N TRP A 114 1.21 -4.11 12.02
CA TRP A 114 2.45 -3.34 12.12
C TRP A 114 2.71 -2.91 13.55
N SER A 115 3.94 -3.02 14.02
CA SER A 115 4.38 -2.40 15.28
C SER A 115 4.74 -0.94 15.03
N LEU A 116 4.12 -0.02 15.77
CA LEU A 116 4.39 1.41 15.65
C LEU A 116 5.72 1.82 16.27
N LYS A 117 6.15 1.11 17.32
CA LYS A 117 7.45 1.33 17.97
C LYS A 117 8.61 1.02 17.01
N THR A 118 8.62 -0.18 16.44
CA THR A 118 9.70 -0.64 15.54
C THR A 118 9.48 -0.22 14.09
N LYS A 119 8.26 0.20 13.74
CA LYS A 119 7.82 0.56 12.38
C LYS A 119 8.06 -0.59 11.39
N LYS A 120 7.77 -1.82 11.83
CA LYS A 120 7.92 -3.05 11.06
C LYS A 120 6.61 -3.83 11.07
N ARG A 121 6.33 -4.53 9.97
CA ARG A 121 5.28 -5.55 9.91
C ARG A 121 5.64 -6.67 10.88
N VAL A 122 4.67 -7.12 11.65
CA VAL A 122 4.80 -8.19 12.66
C VAL A 122 4.02 -9.43 12.23
N GLN A 123 2.90 -9.25 11.54
CA GLN A 123 2.04 -10.34 11.11
C GLN A 123 1.27 -9.98 9.83
N GLU A 124 0.88 -11.00 9.08
CA GLU A 124 -0.07 -10.94 7.98
C GLU A 124 -1.13 -12.03 8.17
N ILE A 125 -2.39 -11.68 7.96
CA ILE A 125 -3.55 -12.55 8.08
C ILE A 125 -4.24 -12.57 6.72
N LEU A 126 -4.47 -13.76 6.16
CA LEU A 126 -5.10 -13.99 4.85
C LEU A 126 -6.59 -14.29 4.97
#